data_AF-A0A1Y5KJ35-F1
#
_entry.id   AF-A0A1Y5KJ35-F1
#
_cell.length_a   1.000
_cell.length_b   1.000
_cell.length_c   1.000
_cell.angle_alpha   90.00
_cell.angle_beta   90.00
_cell.angle_gamma   90.00
#
_symmetry.space_group_name_H-M   'P 1'
#
loop_
_entity.id
_entity.type
_entity.pdbx_description
1 polymer ?
#
loop_
_entity_poly.entity_id
_entity_poly.type
_entity_poly.pdbx_seq_one_letter_code
_entity_poly.pdbx_strand_id
1 'polypeptide(L)' 'MEGAAVVYETMRGWRTDISSARSFAELPTEAQVYVLRIEELVGVPVRYISVGPRREQLIDRGQR' A
#
# COMPACT_ATOMS: atom_id res chain seq x y z
N MET A 1 8.78 25.34 -7.71
CA MET A 1 7.42 24.86 -7.38
C MET A 1 6.78 25.88 -6.45
N GLU A 2 6.43 27.06 -6.96
CA GLU A 2 5.60 28.03 -6.22
C GLU A 2 4.20 27.98 -6.85
N GLY A 3 3.16 27.76 -6.03
CA GLY A 3 1.75 27.81 -6.46
C GLY A 3 1.04 26.48 -6.74
N ALA A 4 1.63 25.31 -6.45
CA ALA A 4 0.93 24.04 -6.59
C ALA A 4 -0.09 23.84 -5.45
N ALA A 5 -1.38 23.80 -5.79
CA ALA A 5 -2.44 23.43 -4.85
C ALA A 5 -2.56 21.90 -4.77
N VAL A 6 -2.43 21.35 -3.56
CA VAL A 6 -2.57 19.91 -3.33
C VAL A 6 -4.06 19.56 -3.25
N VAL A 7 -4.49 18.60 -4.06
CA VAL A 7 -5.83 18.01 -3.97
C VAL A 7 -5.71 16.67 -3.26
N TYR A 8 -6.36 16.55 -2.12
CA TYR A 8 -6.35 15.33 -1.31
C TYR A 8 -7.53 14.43 -1.65
N GLU A 9 -7.30 13.12 -1.55
CA GLU A 9 -8.32 12.09 -1.56
C GLU A 9 -8.37 11.42 -0.18
N THR A 10 -9.56 11.25 0.38
CA THR A 10 -9.76 10.63 1.70
C THR A 10 -10.25 9.20 1.54
N MET A 11 -9.58 8.26 2.21
CA MET A 11 -9.90 6.83 2.18
C MET A 11 -10.10 6.31 3.61
N ARG A 12 -10.79 5.17 3.76
CA ARG A 12 -10.95 4.51 5.06
C ARG A 12 -9.60 3.95 5.51
N GLY A 13 -9.24 4.17 6.77
CA GLY A 13 -8.08 3.53 7.39
C GLY A 13 -8.43 2.16 7.99
N TRP A 14 -7.41 1.35 8.28
CA TRP A 14 -7.58 -0.03 8.78
C TRP A 14 -7.43 -0.21 10.30
N ARG A 15 -6.81 0.73 11.03
CA ARG A 15 -6.63 0.71 12.52
C ARG A 15 -6.24 -0.65 13.14
N THR A 16 -5.51 -1.48 12.39
CA THR A 16 -5.07 -2.83 12.81
C THR A 16 -3.61 -3.01 12.48
N ASP A 17 -2.90 -3.79 13.32
CA ASP A 17 -1.51 -4.16 13.05
C ASP A 17 -1.42 -5.08 11.82
N ILE A 18 -0.50 -4.76 10.92
CA ILE A 18 -0.26 -5.54 9.68
C ILE A 18 1.14 -6.17 9.66
N SER A 19 1.87 -6.09 10.76
CA SER A 19 3.28 -6.49 10.83
C SER A 19 3.51 -8.00 10.62
N SER A 20 2.45 -8.80 10.77
CA SER A 20 2.43 -10.24 10.54
C SER A 20 2.06 -10.64 9.11
N ALA A 21 1.55 -9.74 8.28
CA ALA A 21 1.13 -10.07 6.92
C ALA A 21 2.32 -10.50 6.04
N ARG A 22 2.15 -11.59 5.28
CA ARG A 22 3.14 -12.15 4.35
C ARG A 22 2.65 -12.23 2.92
N SER A 23 1.37 -11.95 2.69
CA SER A 23 0.78 -11.84 1.36
C SER A 23 -0.15 -10.62 1.27
N PHE A 24 -0.41 -10.14 0.06
CA PHE A 24 -1.31 -9.00 -0.15
C PHE A 24 -2.73 -9.28 0.34
N ALA A 25 -3.20 -10.53 0.21
CA ALA A 25 -4.53 -10.95 0.63
C ALA A 25 -4.69 -10.99 2.16
N GLU A 26 -3.60 -11.05 2.93
CA GLU A 26 -3.63 -10.99 4.40
C GLU A 26 -3.77 -9.56 4.93
N LEU A 27 -3.59 -8.54 4.09
CA LEU A 27 -3.81 -7.16 4.50
C LEU A 27 -5.30 -6.89 4.73
N PRO A 28 -5.67 -5.99 5.64
CA PRO A 28 -7.04 -5.48 5.74
C PRO A 28 -7.52 -4.94 4.39
N THR A 29 -8.81 -5.12 4.08
CA THR A 29 -9.41 -4.69 2.82
C THR A 29 -9.12 -3.22 2.52
N GLU A 30 -9.19 -2.35 3.52
CA GLU A 30 -8.91 -0.93 3.40
C GLU A 30 -7.44 -0.64 3.00
N ALA A 31 -6.49 -1.42 3.52
CA ALA A 31 -5.08 -1.32 3.15
C ALA A 31 -4.84 -1.80 1.72
N GLN A 32 -5.51 -2.89 1.31
CA GLN A 32 -5.46 -3.37 -0.08
C GLN A 32 -5.98 -2.30 -1.05
N VAL A 33 -7.15 -1.71 -0.75
CA VAL A 33 -7.77 -0.65 -1.56
C VAL A 33 -6.85 0.57 -1.65
N TYR A 34 -6.17 0.95 -0.56
CA TYR A 34 -5.19 2.03 -0.57
C TYR A 34 -4.03 1.78 -1.54
N VAL A 35 -3.45 0.58 -1.51
CA VAL A 35 -2.35 0.21 -2.43
C VAL A 35 -2.82 0.21 -3.88
N LEU A 36 -3.99 -0.39 -4.17
CA LEU A 36 -4.56 -0.41 -5.52
C LEU A 36 -4.84 1.00 -6.04
N ARG A 37 -5.31 1.90 -5.16
CA ARG A 37 -5.54 3.30 -5.53
C ARG A 37 -4.24 4.02 -5.91
N ILE A 38 -3.15 3.75 -5.20
CA ILE A 38 -1.84 4.26 -5.58
C ILE A 38 -1.44 3.74 -6.97
N GLU A 39 -1.59 2.44 -7.22
CA GLU A 39 -1.30 1.84 -8.54
C GLU A 39 -2.07 2.52 -9.68
N GLU A 40 -3.36 2.79 -9.48
CA GLU A 40 -4.19 3.52 -10.45
C GLU A 40 -3.66 4.93 -10.73
N LEU A 41 -3.26 5.65 -9.68
CA LEU A 41 -2.76 7.02 -9.78
C LEU A 41 -1.39 7.09 -10.47
N VAL A 42 -0.51 6.12 -10.22
CA VAL A 42 0.85 6.09 -10.79
C VAL A 42 0.94 5.31 -12.11
N GLY A 43 -0.08 4.52 -12.43
CA GLY A 43 -0.14 3.71 -13.66
C GLY A 43 0.79 2.50 -13.68
N VAL A 44 1.35 2.09 -12.54
CA VAL A 44 2.29 0.96 -12.43
C VAL A 44 1.98 0.10 -11.19
N PRO A 45 2.21 -1.22 -11.25
CA PRO A 45 1.96 -2.09 -10.12
C PRO A 45 3.02 -1.92 -9.01
N VAL A 46 2.55 -1.93 -7.76
CA VAL A 46 3.36 -1.98 -6.54
C VAL A 46 3.80 -3.42 -6.30
N ARG A 47 5.09 -3.67 -6.53
CA ARG A 47 5.68 -5.00 -6.33
C ARG A 47 5.96 -5.32 -4.87
N TYR A 48 6.49 -4.36 -4.13
CA TYR A 48 7.00 -4.56 -2.77
C TYR A 48 6.22 -3.72 -1.77
N ILE A 49 5.78 -4.34 -0.67
CA ILE A 49 5.09 -3.66 0.42
C ILE A 49 5.80 -4.05 1.73
N SER A 50 6.51 -3.09 2.33
CA SER A 50 7.13 -3.28 3.65
C SER A 50 6.09 -3.06 4.74
N VAL A 51 5.92 -4.05 5.61
CA VAL A 51 4.96 -4.03 6.73
C VAL A 51 5.66 -4.01 8.10
N GLY A 52 6.99 -3.85 8.13
CA GLY A 52 7.75 -3.75 9.36
C GLY A 52 9.27 -3.71 9.14
N PRO A 53 10.06 -3.57 10.21
CA PRO A 53 11.51 -3.40 10.12
C PRO A 53 12.29 -4.69 9.79
N ARG A 54 11.71 -5.87 10.00
CA ARG A 54 12.42 -7.14 9.79
C ARG A 54 12.41 -7.57 8.33
N ARG A 55 13.40 -8.37 7.93
CA ARG A 55 13.57 -8.82 6.53
C ARG A 55 12.38 -9.61 6.01
N GLU A 56 11.76 -10.42 6.85
CA GLU A 56 10.57 -11.20 6.54
C GLU A 56 9.28 -10.38 6.53
N GLN A 57 9.31 -9.12 6.97
CA GLN A 57 8.16 -8.21 6.96
C GLN A 57 8.08 -7.43 5.63
N LEU A 58 8.27 -8.16 4.53
CA LEU A 58 8.20 -7.66 3.17
C LEU A 58 7.28 -8.57 2.37
N ILE A 59 6.21 -8.02 1.83
CA ILE A 59 5.34 -8.71 0.88
C ILE A 59 5.92 -8.48 -0.52
N ASP A 60 6.24 -9.57 -1.23
CA ASP A 60 6.58 -9.57 -2.66
C ASP A 60 5.37 -10.09 -3.46
N ARG A 61 4.83 -9.24 -4.35
CA ARG A 61 3.69 -9.59 -5.23
C ARG A 61 4.12 -10.26 -6.55
N GLY A 62 5.40 -10.61 -6.69
CA GLY A 62 5.96 -11.31 -7.84
C GLY A 62 6.27 -10.41 -9.04
N GLN A 63 6.82 -11.00 -10.10
CA GLN A 63 6.94 -10.37 -11.43
C GLN A 63 5.75 -10.79 -12.30
N ARG A 64 5.12 -9.81 -12.95
CA ARG A 64 4.59 -10.06 -14.30
C ARG A 64 5.75 -10.16 -15.27
#